data_AF-A0A2W4JU82-F1
#
_entry.id   AF-A0A2W4JU82-F1
#
_cell.length_a   1.000
_cell.length_b   1.000
_cell.length_c   1.000
_cell.angle_alpha   90.00
_cell.angle_beta   90.00
_cell.angle_gamma   90.00
#
_symmetry.space_group_name_H-M   'P 1'
#
loop_
_entity.id
_entity.type
_entity.pdbx_description
1 polymer ?
#
loop_
_entity_poly.entity_id
_entity_poly.type
_entity_poly.pdbx_seq_one_letter_code
_entity_poly.pdbx_strand_id
1 'polypeptide(L)'
;MFAMVLAFGGVVSGRHDWGGFGWLSRWRDGVRGLVGAGPVGKRPADRVLALGPGLAMDEPAPTGKTWPPQKRVKELPEKRTANGRFYQLSDGRIQAEISAVPVHYRDGKGQWQPIDTQVVDVDRPGFVAGNAKNTFTSLFGDSSDRLVRFEYEGRHVELELPGVAKDVRPRVDGSTVTYAGLADGADLVYEVSPTALKEKIVLRERPAGVVSYEFTLRTGGWLRSSVRTGRSRSCGRPVVSRWW
;
A
#
# COMPACT_ATOMS: atom_id res chain seq x y z
N MET A 1 10.72 5.88 17.25
CA MET A 1 10.32 5.96 15.83
C MET A 1 8.80 6.04 15.79
N PHE A 2 8.23 7.24 15.81
CA PHE A 2 6.80 7.43 15.61
C PHE A 2 6.59 7.97 14.20
N ALA A 3 5.67 7.36 13.45
CA ALA A 3 5.28 7.76 12.12
C ALA A 3 3.86 8.30 12.20
N MET A 4 3.65 9.55 11.82
CA MET A 4 2.31 10.01 11.44
C MET A 4 2.12 9.58 9.97
N VAL A 5 1.26 8.58 9.76
CA VAL A 5 0.84 8.12 8.44
C VAL A 5 -0.55 8.69 8.20
N LEU A 6 -0.67 9.65 7.28
CA LEU A 6 -1.97 10.06 6.76
C LEU A 6 -2.35 9.07 5.65
N ALA A 7 -3.27 8.16 5.94
CA ALA A 7 -3.85 7.23 4.97
C ALA A 7 -5.35 7.51 4.82
N PHE A 8 -5.82 7.78 3.61
CA PHE A 8 -7.24 7.80 3.26
C PHE A 8 -7.52 6.60 2.36
N GLY A 9 -8.13 5.56 2.93
CA GLY A 9 -8.60 4.38 2.20
C GLY A 9 -10.13 4.37 2.15
N GLY A 10 -10.70 4.68 0.99
CA GLY A 10 -12.10 4.38 0.69
C GLY A 10 -12.18 3.01 0.01
N VAL A 11 -12.83 2.04 0.65
CA VAL A 11 -13.18 0.75 0.05
C VAL A 11 -14.69 0.70 -0.12
N VAL A 12 -15.13 0.68 -1.38
CA VAL A 12 -16.44 0.14 -1.77
C VAL A 12 -16.21 -1.34 -2.05
N SER A 13 -16.76 -2.21 -1.20
CA SER A 13 -16.82 -3.64 -1.47
C SER A 13 -18.26 -4.10 -1.28
N GLY A 14 -18.87 -4.51 -2.39
CA GLY A 14 -20.07 -5.31 -2.38
C GLY A 14 -19.76 -6.68 -2.96
N ARG A 15 -20.01 -7.74 -2.20
CA ARG A 15 -20.77 -8.92 -2.66
C ARG A 15 -20.89 -10.01 -1.58
N HIS A 16 -22.14 -10.44 -1.46
CA HIS A 16 -22.64 -11.82 -1.43
C HIS A 16 -22.08 -12.82 -0.41
N ASP A 17 -22.99 -13.21 0.47
CA ASP A 17 -23.08 -14.46 1.23
C ASP A 17 -22.62 -15.68 0.45
N TRP A 18 -21.78 -16.51 1.10
CA TRP A 18 -21.86 -17.96 1.04
C TRP A 18 -21.52 -18.53 2.43
N GLY A 19 -22.51 -19.18 3.03
CA GLY A 19 -22.42 -19.84 4.33
C GLY A 19 -21.44 -21.01 4.34
N GLY A 20 -20.78 -21.17 5.47
CA GLY A 20 -19.70 -22.14 5.66
C GLY A 20 -20.15 -23.58 5.83
N PHE A 21 -19.16 -24.46 5.99
CA PHE A 21 -19.27 -25.67 6.79
C PHE A 21 -17.86 -26.08 7.25
N GLY A 22 -17.58 -25.85 8.54
CA GLY A 22 -16.44 -26.45 9.22
C GLY A 22 -16.80 -27.86 9.64
N TRP A 23 -16.01 -28.85 9.19
CA TRP A 23 -16.08 -30.21 9.73
C TRP A 23 -14.79 -31.01 9.45
N LEU A 24 -13.59 -30.47 9.66
CA LEU A 24 -12.37 -31.31 9.66
C LEU A 24 -11.52 -31.10 10.91
N SER A 25 -12.04 -31.63 12.02
CA SER A 25 -11.25 -32.01 13.20
C SER A 25 -12.04 -33.06 13.99
N ARG A 26 -11.42 -34.23 14.23
CA ARG A 26 -12.01 -35.56 14.51
C ARG A 26 -12.56 -36.20 13.23
N TRP A 27 -12.02 -37.29 12.70
CA TRP A 27 -11.79 -38.56 13.39
C TRP A 27 -10.50 -39.22 12.90
N ARG A 28 -9.52 -39.25 13.81
CA ARG A 28 -8.39 -40.16 13.80
C ARG A 28 -8.79 -41.30 14.75
N ASP A 29 -8.46 -42.53 14.34
CA ASP A 29 -8.34 -43.73 15.18
C ASP A 29 -9.63 -44.50 15.59
N GLY A 30 -9.65 -45.80 15.21
CA GLY A 30 -10.66 -46.81 15.56
C GLY A 30 -11.41 -47.29 14.31
N VAL A 31 -11.11 -48.45 13.70
CA VAL A 31 -11.15 -49.78 14.29
C VAL A 31 -10.14 -50.69 13.56
N ARG A 32 -9.04 -51.01 14.22
CA ARG A 32 -8.30 -52.27 14.00
C ARG A 32 -9.00 -53.33 14.84
N GLY A 33 -9.37 -54.45 14.24
CA GLY A 33 -9.74 -55.65 15.01
C GLY A 33 -11.09 -56.27 14.65
N LEU A 34 -11.27 -56.68 13.40
CA LEU A 34 -12.22 -57.73 13.02
C LEU A 34 -11.56 -58.63 11.97
N VAL A 35 -10.39 -59.18 12.32
CA VAL A 35 -9.72 -60.22 11.54
C VAL A 35 -9.91 -61.53 12.29
N GLY A 36 -10.99 -62.24 11.97
CA GLY A 36 -11.08 -63.67 12.23
C GLY A 36 -10.19 -64.38 11.21
N ALA A 37 -9.12 -65.02 11.67
CA ALA A 37 -8.31 -65.92 10.87
C ALA A 37 -9.09 -67.24 10.68
N GLY A 38 -9.69 -67.42 9.51
CA GLY A 38 -10.28 -68.68 9.03
C GLY A 38 -9.55 -69.17 7.78
N PRO A 39 -9.51 -70.49 7.53
CA PRO A 39 -8.58 -71.08 6.57
C PRO A 39 -8.87 -70.69 5.12
N VAL A 40 -7.79 -70.64 4.32
CA VAL A 40 -7.79 -70.29 2.90
C VAL A 40 -8.54 -71.37 2.10
N GLY A 41 -9.82 -71.14 1.85
CA GLY A 41 -10.62 -71.87 0.86
C GLY A 41 -10.55 -71.18 -0.50
N LYS A 42 -10.35 -71.97 -1.57
CA LYS A 42 -10.26 -71.49 -2.96
C LYS A 42 -11.52 -70.69 -3.34
N ARG A 43 -11.36 -69.41 -3.70
CA ARG A 43 -12.46 -68.61 -4.27
C ARG A 43 -12.76 -69.11 -5.69
N PRO A 44 -14.03 -69.35 -6.04
CA PRO A 44 -14.41 -69.57 -7.42
C PRO A 44 -14.10 -68.31 -8.24
N ALA A 45 -13.57 -68.54 -9.43
CA ALA A 45 -13.31 -67.50 -10.41
C ALA A 45 -14.63 -66.83 -10.84
N ASP A 46 -14.51 -65.56 -11.20
CA ASP A 46 -15.41 -64.85 -12.10
C ASP A 46 -16.77 -64.42 -11.53
N ARG A 47 -16.75 -63.34 -10.74
CA ARG A 47 -17.84 -62.36 -10.76
C ARG A 47 -17.26 -61.02 -11.17
N VAL A 48 -17.28 -60.75 -12.48
CA VAL A 48 -17.08 -59.39 -12.98
C VAL A 48 -18.27 -58.58 -12.48
N LEU A 49 -18.04 -57.76 -11.46
CA LEU A 49 -18.98 -56.70 -11.09
C LEU A 49 -19.01 -55.73 -12.27
N ALA A 50 -20.13 -55.66 -12.99
CA ALA A 50 -20.33 -54.63 -13.99
C ALA A 50 -20.27 -53.27 -13.28
N LEU A 51 -19.14 -52.59 -13.44
CA LEU A 51 -18.90 -51.25 -12.92
C LEU A 51 -19.86 -50.30 -13.64
N GLY A 52 -20.78 -49.68 -12.89
CA GLY A 52 -21.71 -48.69 -13.46
C GLY A 52 -20.98 -47.45 -14.00
N PRO A 53 -21.60 -46.68 -14.91
CA PRO A 53 -20.97 -45.57 -15.65
C PRO A 53 -20.57 -44.33 -14.81
N GLY A 54 -20.51 -44.44 -13.49
CA GLY A 54 -20.24 -43.34 -12.56
C GLY A 54 -18.98 -43.51 -11.70
N LEU A 55 -18.13 -44.51 -11.96
CA LEU A 55 -16.84 -44.63 -11.27
C LEU A 55 -15.77 -43.81 -12.00
N ALA A 56 -14.90 -43.16 -11.23
CA ALA A 56 -13.75 -42.42 -11.75
C ALA A 56 -12.95 -43.35 -12.68
N MET A 57 -13.01 -43.07 -13.98
CA MET A 57 -12.18 -43.74 -14.97
C MET A 57 -10.78 -43.14 -14.84
N ASP A 58 -9.78 -44.01 -14.80
CA ASP A 58 -8.37 -43.62 -14.87
C ASP A 58 -8.09 -43.19 -16.33
N GLU A 59 -8.67 -42.04 -16.72
CA GLU A 59 -8.54 -41.50 -18.06
C GLU A 59 -7.17 -40.84 -18.17
N PRO A 60 -6.32 -41.29 -19.11
CA PRO A 60 -4.99 -40.72 -19.26
C PRO A 60 -5.11 -39.23 -19.55
N ALA A 61 -4.41 -38.41 -18.76
CA ALA A 61 -4.40 -36.97 -18.97
C ALA A 61 -4.02 -36.65 -20.42
N PRO A 62 -4.77 -35.78 -21.12
CA PRO A 62 -4.44 -35.43 -22.49
C PRO A 62 -3.03 -34.87 -22.55
N THR A 63 -2.26 -35.29 -23.56
CA THR A 63 -0.89 -34.83 -23.74
C THR A 63 -0.88 -33.31 -23.93
N GLY A 64 -0.28 -32.59 -22.98
CA GLY A 64 -0.21 -31.14 -23.01
C GLY A 64 0.57 -30.64 -24.23
N LYS A 65 0.01 -29.68 -24.98
CA LYS A 65 0.75 -28.96 -26.02
C LYS A 65 1.75 -28.00 -25.36
N THR A 66 3.00 -28.07 -25.77
CA THR A 66 4.02 -27.07 -25.37
C THR A 66 3.83 -25.81 -26.21
N TRP A 67 3.58 -24.69 -25.54
CA TRP A 67 3.46 -23.40 -26.21
C TRP A 67 4.83 -22.71 -26.23
N PRO A 68 5.20 -22.03 -27.34
CA PRO A 68 6.44 -21.28 -27.37
C PRO A 68 6.42 -20.15 -26.33
N PRO A 69 7.58 -19.75 -25.78
CA PRO A 69 7.66 -18.63 -24.85
C PRO A 69 7.18 -17.35 -25.53
N GLN A 70 6.29 -16.63 -24.86
CA GLN A 70 5.72 -15.39 -25.38
C GLN A 70 6.52 -14.19 -24.90
N LYS A 71 6.68 -13.20 -25.79
CA LYS A 71 7.35 -11.93 -25.48
C LYS A 71 6.38 -10.76 -25.56
N ARG A 72 6.63 -9.73 -24.76
CA ARG A 72 5.93 -8.44 -24.85
C ARG A 72 6.28 -7.78 -26.18
N VAL A 73 5.28 -7.40 -26.95
CA VAL A 73 5.45 -6.71 -28.24
C VAL A 73 5.17 -5.22 -28.12
N LYS A 74 4.13 -4.86 -27.37
CA LYS A 74 3.67 -3.47 -27.23
C LYS A 74 2.98 -3.24 -25.89
N GLU A 75 3.25 -2.11 -25.25
CA GLU A 75 2.41 -1.63 -24.13
C GLU A 75 1.10 -1.05 -24.67
N LEU A 76 0.02 -1.19 -23.90
CA LEU A 76 -1.31 -0.63 -24.15
C LEU A 76 -1.60 0.51 -23.15
N PRO A 77 -1.06 1.73 -23.34
CA PRO A 77 -1.23 2.85 -22.41
C PRO A 77 -2.69 3.22 -22.13
N GLU A 78 -3.57 3.04 -23.12
CA GLU A 78 -5.01 3.29 -23.02
C GLU A 78 -5.71 2.38 -21.99
N LYS A 79 -5.08 1.26 -21.61
CA LYS A 79 -5.56 0.34 -20.57
C LYS A 79 -4.94 0.60 -19.20
N ARG A 80 -4.01 1.57 -19.05
CA ARG A 80 -3.38 1.86 -17.76
C ARG A 80 -4.42 2.14 -16.68
N THR A 81 -4.08 1.71 -15.48
CA THR A 81 -4.78 2.07 -14.24
C THR A 81 -3.76 2.60 -13.25
N ALA A 82 -4.21 3.09 -12.09
CA ALA A 82 -3.31 3.52 -11.03
C ALA A 82 -2.27 2.43 -10.67
N ASN A 83 -2.66 1.16 -10.71
CA ASN A 83 -1.84 0.03 -10.25
C ASN A 83 -1.40 -0.92 -11.37
N GLY A 84 -1.80 -0.67 -12.62
CA GLY A 84 -1.70 -1.66 -13.70
C GLY A 84 -1.04 -1.15 -14.97
N ARG A 85 -0.16 -1.97 -15.55
CA ARG A 85 0.33 -1.88 -16.94
C ARG A 85 -0.15 -3.08 -17.73
N PHE A 86 -0.48 -2.87 -18.99
CA PHE A 86 -1.00 -3.91 -19.87
C PHE A 86 -0.15 -3.99 -21.13
N TYR A 87 0.19 -5.20 -21.53
CA TYR A 87 1.07 -5.47 -22.67
C TYR A 87 0.41 -6.48 -23.61
N GLN A 88 0.51 -6.24 -24.91
CA GLN A 88 0.19 -7.22 -25.93
C GLN A 88 1.38 -8.19 -26.09
N LEU A 89 1.08 -9.49 -26.03
CA LEU A 89 2.03 -10.56 -26.27
C LEU A 89 2.10 -10.93 -27.77
N SER A 90 3.15 -11.66 -28.15
CA SER A 90 3.38 -12.10 -29.54
C SER A 90 2.27 -13.00 -30.12
N ASP A 91 1.47 -13.64 -29.28
CA ASP A 91 0.31 -14.46 -29.67
C ASP A 91 -1.03 -13.71 -29.60
N GLY A 92 -1.00 -12.39 -29.36
CA GLY A 92 -2.19 -11.56 -29.27
C GLY A 92 -2.87 -11.54 -27.88
N ARG A 93 -2.44 -12.37 -26.92
CA ARG A 93 -2.93 -12.29 -25.54
C ARG A 93 -2.47 -11.00 -24.86
N ILE A 94 -3.16 -10.62 -23.78
CA ILE A 94 -2.78 -9.48 -22.94
C ILE A 94 -2.16 -9.98 -21.64
N GLN A 95 -0.98 -9.48 -21.31
CA GLN A 95 -0.37 -9.63 -20.00
C GLN A 95 -0.63 -8.38 -19.16
N ALA A 96 -1.11 -8.55 -17.94
CA ALA A 96 -1.24 -7.49 -16.95
C ALA A 96 -0.07 -7.58 -15.95
N GLU A 97 0.51 -6.43 -15.64
CA GLU A 97 1.46 -6.24 -14.55
C GLU A 97 0.78 -5.37 -13.50
N ILE A 98 0.55 -5.95 -12.31
CA ILE A 98 -0.25 -5.33 -11.25
C ILE A 98 0.64 -5.09 -10.03
N SER A 99 0.61 -3.86 -9.52
CA SER A 99 1.34 -3.42 -8.33
C SER A 99 0.40 -3.26 -7.14
N ALA A 100 0.91 -3.56 -5.93
CA ALA A 100 0.17 -3.32 -4.68
C ALA A 100 0.02 -1.82 -4.36
N VAL A 101 0.95 -0.99 -4.84
CA VAL A 101 0.92 0.48 -4.71
C VAL A 101 0.69 1.15 -6.06
N PRO A 102 0.07 2.34 -6.10
CA PRO A 102 -0.05 3.10 -7.33
C PRO A 102 1.31 3.33 -8.00
N VAL A 103 1.35 3.14 -9.31
CA VAL A 103 2.50 3.40 -10.19
C VAL A 103 2.16 4.44 -11.27
N HIS A 104 0.88 4.81 -11.41
CA HIS A 104 0.43 5.92 -12.25
C HIS A 104 -0.55 6.82 -11.50
N TYR A 105 -0.58 8.10 -11.88
CA TYR A 105 -1.57 9.09 -11.44
C TYR A 105 -2.26 9.69 -12.67
N ARG A 106 -3.43 10.32 -12.48
CA ARG A 106 -4.07 11.11 -13.55
C ARG A 106 -3.63 12.55 -13.44
N ASP A 107 -3.12 13.09 -14.54
CA ASP A 107 -2.80 14.52 -14.62
C ASP A 107 -4.08 15.38 -14.76
N GLY A 108 -3.91 16.71 -14.77
CA GLY A 108 -5.03 17.66 -14.92
C GLY A 108 -5.78 17.56 -16.26
N LYS A 109 -5.25 16.80 -17.24
CA LYS A 109 -5.93 16.50 -18.52
C LYS A 109 -6.61 15.12 -18.49
N GLY A 110 -6.58 14.43 -17.35
CA GLY A 110 -7.16 13.11 -17.14
C GLY A 110 -6.33 11.96 -17.71
N GLN A 111 -5.09 12.21 -18.16
CA GLN A 111 -4.21 11.20 -18.75
C GLN A 111 -3.39 10.47 -17.67
N TRP A 112 -3.16 9.17 -17.86
CA TRP A 112 -2.33 8.38 -16.97
C TRP A 112 -0.84 8.65 -17.19
N GLN A 113 -0.20 9.22 -16.17
CA GLN A 113 1.22 9.48 -16.11
C GLN A 113 1.90 8.58 -15.08
N PRO A 114 3.15 8.15 -15.27
CA PRO A 114 3.89 7.42 -14.25
C PRO A 114 4.10 8.30 -13.01
N ILE A 115 3.99 7.69 -11.83
CA ILE A 115 4.36 8.33 -10.57
C ILE A 115 5.89 8.40 -10.50
N ASP A 116 6.38 9.58 -10.14
CA ASP A 116 7.79 9.88 -9.91
C ASP A 116 7.87 10.64 -8.58
N THR A 117 8.55 10.07 -7.59
CA THR A 117 8.65 10.61 -6.23
C THR A 117 9.84 11.54 -6.05
N GLN A 118 10.64 11.80 -7.09
CA GLN A 118 11.77 12.73 -7.00
C GLN A 118 11.28 14.13 -6.62
N VAL A 119 11.94 14.71 -5.63
CA VAL A 119 11.77 16.10 -5.24
C VAL A 119 12.74 16.93 -6.06
N VAL A 120 12.23 17.99 -6.67
CA VAL A 120 12.98 18.88 -7.55
C VAL A 120 12.78 20.33 -7.12
N ASP A 121 13.64 21.23 -7.60
CA ASP A 121 13.43 22.67 -7.41
C ASP A 121 12.11 23.12 -8.06
N VAL A 122 11.41 24.03 -7.41
CA VAL A 122 10.14 24.58 -7.90
C VAL A 122 10.13 26.09 -7.81
N ASP A 123 9.42 26.71 -8.75
CA ASP A 123 9.14 28.14 -8.73
C ASP A 123 7.73 28.38 -8.16
N ARG A 124 7.63 28.35 -6.82
CA ARG A 124 6.38 28.59 -6.07
C ARG A 124 6.66 29.57 -4.93
N PRO A 125 5.81 30.58 -4.70
CA PRO A 125 6.06 31.58 -3.66
C PRO A 125 6.23 30.97 -2.25
N GLY A 126 7.44 31.10 -1.69
CA GLY A 126 7.82 30.57 -0.38
C GLY A 126 8.06 29.06 -0.35
N PHE A 127 8.22 28.41 -1.50
CA PHE A 127 8.59 27.01 -1.61
C PHE A 127 9.72 26.84 -2.63
N VAL A 128 10.83 26.24 -2.20
CA VAL A 128 12.05 26.09 -3.00
C VAL A 128 12.17 24.70 -3.63
N ALA A 129 11.51 23.70 -3.06
CA ALA A 129 11.49 22.34 -3.59
C ALA A 129 10.10 21.71 -3.54
N GLY A 130 9.83 20.71 -4.38
CA GLY A 130 8.55 20.03 -4.42
C GLY A 130 8.47 18.78 -5.29
N ASN A 131 7.36 18.06 -5.15
CA ASN A 131 6.99 16.92 -5.98
C ASN A 131 5.54 17.08 -6.44
N ALA A 132 5.33 17.04 -7.76
CA ALA A 132 4.00 17.17 -8.38
C ALA A 132 3.67 16.03 -9.38
N LYS A 133 4.60 15.08 -9.59
CA LYS A 133 4.40 13.92 -10.46
C LYS A 133 3.85 12.73 -9.67
N ASN A 134 2.79 12.98 -8.91
CA ASN A 134 2.20 12.03 -7.97
C ASN A 134 0.69 12.32 -7.84
N THR A 135 -0.02 11.51 -7.06
CA THR A 135 -1.45 11.68 -6.77
C THR A 135 -1.76 12.89 -5.88
N PHE A 136 -0.72 13.51 -5.32
CA PHE A 136 -0.75 14.72 -4.49
C PHE A 136 0.46 15.60 -4.84
N THR A 137 0.43 16.85 -4.41
CA THR A 137 1.59 17.75 -4.49
C THR A 137 2.18 17.96 -3.10
N SER A 138 3.50 17.86 -2.98
CA SER A 138 4.24 18.24 -1.76
C SER A 138 5.18 19.38 -2.09
N LEU A 139 5.18 20.43 -1.30
CA LEU A 139 6.05 21.60 -1.43
C LEU A 139 6.81 21.82 -0.13
N PHE A 140 8.06 22.27 -0.24
CA PHE A 140 9.02 22.42 0.84
C PHE A 140 9.60 23.84 0.82
N GLY A 141 9.42 24.56 1.92
CA GLY A 141 9.78 25.97 2.05
C GLY A 141 11.20 26.23 2.54
N ASP A 142 11.57 27.49 2.47
CA ASP A 142 12.82 28.06 2.96
C ASP A 142 12.62 28.94 4.20
N SER A 143 11.44 28.87 4.83
CA SER A 143 11.15 29.51 6.11
C SER A 143 10.44 28.56 7.09
N SER A 144 10.74 28.68 8.38
CA SER A 144 10.15 27.86 9.44
C SER A 144 8.66 28.11 9.65
N ASP A 145 8.15 29.28 9.26
CA ASP A 145 6.72 29.60 9.31
C ASP A 145 5.96 29.17 8.03
N ARG A 146 6.63 28.47 7.11
CA ARG A 146 6.07 27.87 5.90
C ARG A 146 6.91 26.66 5.49
N LEU A 147 6.85 25.57 6.26
CA LEU A 147 7.80 24.46 6.07
C LEU A 147 7.39 23.49 4.99
N VAL A 148 6.16 23.01 5.08
CA VAL A 148 5.67 21.95 4.20
C VAL A 148 4.24 22.24 3.84
N ARG A 149 3.93 22.10 2.56
CA ARG A 149 2.56 22.16 2.07
C ARG A 149 2.23 20.89 1.31
N PHE A 150 1.15 20.24 1.72
CA PHE A 150 0.59 19.07 1.09
C PHE A 150 -0.72 19.46 0.42
N GLU A 151 -0.84 19.22 -0.88
CA GLU A 151 -2.03 19.52 -1.68
C GLU A 151 -2.64 18.25 -2.27
N TYR A 152 -3.96 18.12 -2.16
CA TYR A 152 -4.71 17.00 -2.70
C TYR A 152 -6.12 17.47 -3.07
N GLU A 153 -6.52 17.28 -4.34
CA GLU A 153 -7.89 17.58 -4.81
C GLU A 153 -8.37 18.99 -4.41
N GLY A 154 -7.55 20.02 -4.71
CA GLY A 154 -7.85 21.43 -4.44
C GLY A 154 -7.79 21.85 -2.97
N ARG A 155 -7.50 20.91 -2.05
CA ARG A 155 -7.33 21.17 -0.62
C ARG A 155 -5.86 21.15 -0.27
N HIS A 156 -5.49 21.87 0.79
CA HIS A 156 -4.13 21.82 1.29
C HIS A 156 -4.07 21.84 2.82
N VAL A 157 -2.96 21.27 3.31
CA VAL A 157 -2.48 21.41 4.68
C VAL A 157 -1.07 21.98 4.60
N GLU A 158 -0.81 23.03 5.37
CA GLU A 158 0.49 23.67 5.50
C GLU A 158 0.95 23.54 6.95
N LEU A 159 2.19 23.08 7.14
CA LEU A 159 2.83 22.91 8.43
C LEU A 159 3.84 24.03 8.64
N GLU A 160 3.80 24.60 9.83
CA GLU A 160 4.65 25.69 10.28
C GLU A 160 5.18 25.34 11.67
N LEU A 161 6.41 25.76 11.99
CA LEU A 161 6.89 25.75 13.37
C LEU A 161 6.39 26.99 14.11
N PRO A 162 5.86 26.84 15.33
CA PRO A 162 5.42 27.98 16.13
C PRO A 162 6.61 28.87 16.51
N GLY A 163 6.34 30.18 16.65
CA GLY A 163 7.33 31.17 17.09
C GLY A 163 7.78 32.10 15.97
N VAL A 164 8.95 32.71 16.16
CA VAL A 164 9.55 33.64 15.17
C VAL A 164 10.03 32.87 13.96
N ALA A 165 9.67 33.34 12.76
CA ALA A 165 10.11 32.77 11.51
C ALA A 165 11.65 32.76 11.41
N LYS A 166 12.20 31.64 10.97
CA LYS A 166 13.63 31.43 10.73
C LYS A 166 13.82 31.04 9.27
N ASP A 167 14.79 31.64 8.62
CA ASP A 167 15.23 31.17 7.31
C ASP A 167 15.84 29.78 7.45
N VAL A 168 15.45 28.88 6.56
CA VAL A 168 15.90 27.49 6.53
C VAL A 168 16.25 27.10 5.10
N ARG A 169 17.19 26.17 4.96
CA ARG A 169 17.50 25.60 3.64
C ARG A 169 17.33 24.09 3.69
N PRO A 170 16.28 23.53 3.07
CA PRO A 170 16.13 22.08 3.01
C PRO A 170 17.25 21.46 2.19
N ARG A 171 17.72 20.29 2.61
CA ARG A 171 18.55 19.41 1.79
C ARG A 171 17.66 18.38 1.10
N VAL A 172 17.72 18.33 -0.22
CA VAL A 172 16.99 17.34 -1.03
C VAL A 172 17.94 16.20 -1.43
N ASP A 173 17.47 14.96 -1.28
CA ASP A 173 18.12 13.74 -1.75
C ASP A 173 17.06 12.76 -2.29
N GLY A 174 16.91 12.72 -3.62
CA GLY A 174 15.90 11.94 -4.30
C GLY A 174 14.48 12.31 -3.86
N SER A 175 13.79 11.40 -3.16
CA SER A 175 12.44 11.61 -2.61
C SER A 175 12.44 12.09 -1.15
N THR A 176 13.61 12.41 -0.59
CA THR A 176 13.78 12.78 0.82
C THR A 176 14.18 14.25 0.95
N VAL A 177 13.56 14.96 1.90
CA VAL A 177 13.87 16.35 2.24
C VAL A 177 14.21 16.45 3.72
N THR A 178 15.36 17.02 4.03
CA THR A 178 15.86 17.16 5.41
C THR A 178 16.02 18.62 5.81
N TYR A 179 15.40 19.02 6.91
CA TYR A 179 15.67 20.26 7.63
C TYR A 179 16.49 19.93 8.88
N ALA A 180 17.79 20.21 8.83
CA ALA A 180 18.72 19.85 9.88
C ALA A 180 18.56 20.75 11.13
N GLY A 181 18.43 20.13 12.30
CA GLY A 181 18.44 20.79 13.61
C GLY A 181 17.27 21.76 13.86
N LEU A 182 16.26 21.76 13.00
CA LEU A 182 15.26 22.81 12.96
C LEU A 182 14.25 22.73 14.12
N ALA A 183 13.92 21.53 14.58
CA ALA A 183 12.97 21.30 15.66
C ALA A 183 13.75 21.08 16.97
N ASP A 184 14.12 22.17 17.65
CA ASP A 184 14.87 22.14 18.92
C ASP A 184 16.11 21.23 18.88
N GLY A 185 16.88 21.30 17.80
CA GLY A 185 18.08 20.49 17.58
C GLY A 185 17.84 19.11 16.96
N ALA A 186 16.58 18.67 16.82
CA ALA A 186 16.22 17.50 16.02
C ALA A 186 16.07 17.85 14.53
N ASP A 187 16.36 16.88 13.67
CA ASP A 187 16.15 17.03 12.23
C ASP A 187 14.70 16.69 11.89
N LEU A 188 14.08 17.48 11.01
CA LEU A 188 12.80 17.13 10.37
C LEU A 188 13.10 16.54 8.99
N VAL A 189 12.69 15.28 8.80
CA VAL A 189 12.91 14.55 7.55
C VAL A 189 11.57 14.17 6.95
N TYR A 190 11.34 14.58 5.71
CA TYR A 190 10.15 14.25 4.94
C TYR A 190 10.51 13.27 3.82
N GLU A 191 9.69 12.25 3.62
CA GLU A 191 9.86 11.24 2.57
C GLU A 191 8.60 11.19 1.70
N VAL A 192 8.75 11.46 0.41
CA VAL A 192 7.69 11.38 -0.59
C VAL A 192 7.60 9.93 -1.08
N SER A 193 6.42 9.34 -0.95
CA SER A 193 6.09 8.02 -1.51
C SER A 193 4.92 8.13 -2.49
N PRO A 194 4.58 7.08 -3.28
CA PRO A 194 3.42 7.10 -4.16
C PRO A 194 2.07 7.34 -3.46
N THR A 195 2.00 7.14 -2.15
CA THR A 195 0.74 7.17 -1.38
C THR A 195 0.74 8.12 -0.20
N ALA A 196 1.89 8.67 0.20
CA ALA A 196 2.01 9.51 1.38
C ALA A 196 3.22 10.43 1.34
N LEU A 197 3.10 11.57 2.02
CA LEU A 197 4.22 12.35 2.54
C LEU A 197 4.44 11.96 4.00
N LYS A 198 5.56 11.33 4.30
CA LYS A 198 5.87 10.83 5.65
C LYS A 198 6.83 11.78 6.36
N GLU A 199 6.46 12.22 7.56
CA GLU A 199 7.33 12.99 8.45
C GLU A 199 8.08 12.05 9.43
N LYS A 200 9.35 12.38 9.69
CA LYS A 200 10.20 11.79 10.72
C LYS A 200 10.88 12.92 11.49
N ILE A 201 10.84 12.84 12.82
CA ILE A 201 11.64 13.71 13.71
C ILE A 201 12.81 12.87 14.22
N VAL A 202 14.03 13.24 13.82
CA VAL A 202 15.24 12.48 14.12
C VAL A 202 16.01 13.18 15.23
N LEU A 203 16.05 12.52 16.40
CA LEU A 203 16.82 12.99 17.55
C LEU A 203 18.30 12.63 17.34
N ARG A 204 19.19 13.61 17.49
CA ARG A 204 20.64 13.40 17.36
C ARG A 204 21.24 12.71 18.57
N GLU A 205 20.61 12.88 19.73
CA GLU A 205 21.04 12.32 21.00
C GLU A 205 19.84 11.71 21.73
N ARG A 206 20.14 10.78 22.64
CA ARG A 206 19.10 10.19 23.49
C ARG A 206 18.58 11.28 24.43
N PRO A 207 17.27 11.56 24.44
CA PRO A 207 16.75 12.60 25.32
C PRO A 207 16.82 12.15 26.79
N ALA A 208 17.25 13.07 27.65
CA ALA A 208 17.32 12.86 29.10
C ALA A 208 15.93 12.93 29.78
N GLY A 209 14.91 13.38 29.06
CA GLY A 209 13.54 13.52 29.56
C GLY A 209 12.49 13.42 28.45
N VAL A 210 11.26 13.83 28.75
CA VAL A 210 10.18 13.87 27.77
C VAL A 210 10.45 14.99 26.76
N VAL A 211 10.36 14.66 25.48
CA VAL A 211 10.47 15.63 24.38
C VAL A 211 9.10 15.78 23.73
N SER A 212 8.74 17.00 23.37
CA SER A 212 7.50 17.35 22.68
C SER A 212 7.82 18.28 21.53
N TYR A 213 7.16 18.05 20.40
CA TYR A 213 7.26 18.91 19.22
C TYR A 213 5.87 19.43 18.88
N GLU A 214 5.79 20.71 18.55
CA GLU A 214 4.55 21.39 18.19
C GLU A 214 4.67 21.97 16.79
N PHE A 215 3.58 21.86 16.04
CA PHE A 215 3.44 22.38 14.70
C PHE A 215 2.10 23.10 14.59
N THR A 216 2.12 24.24 13.91
CA THR A 216 0.89 24.92 13.51
C THR A 216 0.45 24.34 12.17
N LEU A 217 -0.81 23.89 12.09
CA LEU A 217 -1.42 23.43 10.85
C LEU A 217 -2.35 24.51 10.32
N ARG A 218 -2.09 24.99 9.11
CA ARG A 218 -3.04 25.77 8.32
C ARG A 218 -3.68 24.88 7.29
N THR A 219 -4.99 25.03 7.11
CA THR A 219 -5.73 24.26 6.12
C THR A 219 -6.50 25.21 5.21
N GLY A 220 -6.60 24.86 3.94
CA GLY A 220 -7.39 25.62 2.98
C GLY A 220 -8.05 24.71 1.95
N GLY A 221 -9.10 25.24 1.30
CA GLY A 221 -9.95 24.46 0.39
C GLY A 221 -11.01 23.59 1.09
N TRP A 222 -11.13 23.67 2.43
CA TRP A 222 -12.22 23.06 3.18
C TRP A 222 -13.32 24.11 3.45
N LEU A 223 -14.58 23.74 3.24
CA LEU A 223 -15.72 24.54 3.68
C LEU A 223 -15.66 24.62 5.23
N ARG A 224 -15.37 25.81 5.78
CA ARG A 224 -14.98 26.14 7.18
C ARG A 224 -13.57 25.70 7.61
N SER A 225 -12.64 26.65 7.57
CA SER A 225 -11.35 26.56 8.28
C SER A 225 -11.55 26.71 9.79
N SER A 226 -11.40 25.63 10.56
CA SER A 226 -11.10 25.73 12.00
C SER A 226 -9.62 25.40 12.20
N VAL A 227 -8.83 26.35 12.69
CA VAL A 227 -7.47 26.07 13.18
C VAL A 227 -7.61 25.07 14.33
N ARG A 228 -6.95 23.92 14.23
CA ARG A 228 -6.92 22.89 15.28
C ARG A 228 -5.47 22.52 15.55
N THR A 229 -5.00 22.79 16.76
CA THR A 229 -3.66 22.41 17.22
C THR A 229 -3.58 20.89 17.38
N GLY A 230 -2.68 20.23 16.64
CA GLY A 230 -2.40 18.80 16.75
C GLY A 230 -1.26 18.54 17.73
N ARG A 231 -1.47 17.69 18.73
CA ARG A 231 -0.44 17.29 19.70
C ARG A 231 -0.11 15.81 19.54
N SER A 232 1.11 15.48 19.12
CA SER A 232 1.60 14.10 19.15
C SER A 232 2.15 13.79 20.53
N ARG A 233 1.58 12.81 21.24
CA ARG A 233 2.08 12.28 22.52
C ARG A 233 2.41 10.81 22.37
N SER A 234 3.64 10.41 22.67
CA SER A 234 3.96 8.99 22.88
C SER A 234 3.78 8.62 24.35
N CYS A 235 2.77 7.82 24.68
CA CYS A 235 2.65 7.17 25.99
C CYS A 235 2.41 5.67 25.77
N GLY A 236 3.27 4.83 26.32
CA GLY A 236 3.14 3.38 26.25
C GLY A 236 2.02 2.87 27.17
N ARG A 237 0.95 2.33 26.57
CA ARG A 237 0.11 1.16 26.97
C ARG A 237 -1.27 1.24 26.26
N PRO A 238 -1.92 0.11 25.97
CA PRO A 238 -2.91 0.03 24.91
C PRO A 238 -4.26 0.57 25.38
N VAL A 239 -4.76 1.61 24.72
CA VAL A 239 -6.18 1.95 24.75
C VAL A 239 -6.80 1.34 23.51
N VAL A 240 -7.49 0.22 23.70
CA VAL A 240 -8.50 -0.27 22.75
C VAL A 240 -9.57 0.81 22.67
N SER A 241 -9.68 1.46 21.51
CA SER A 241 -10.86 2.24 21.17
C SER A 241 -11.39 1.73 19.83
N ARG A 242 -12.37 0.83 19.95
CA ARG A 242 -13.26 0.36 18.90
C ARG A 242 -14.29 1.47 18.66
N TRP A 243 -14.36 2.05 17.47
CA TRP A 243 -15.58 2.72 17.01
C TRP A 243 -15.77 2.52 15.50
N TRP A 244 -17.05 2.52 15.16
CA TRP A 244 -17.79 2.06 14.00
C TRP A 244 -17.46 2.76 12.68
#